data_AF-A0A522DFZ5-F1
#
_entry.id   AF-A0A522DFZ5-F1
#
_cell.length_a   1.000
_cell.length_b   1.000
_cell.length_c   1.000
_cell.angle_alpha   90.00
_cell.angle_beta   90.00
_cell.angle_gamma   90.00
#
_symmetry.space_group_name_H-M   'P 1'
#
loop_
_entity.id
_entity.type
_entity.pdbx_description
1 polymer ?
#
loop_
_entity_poly.entity_id
_entity_poly.type
_entity_poly.pdbx_seq_one_letter_code
_entity_poly.pdbx_strand_id
1 'polypeptide(L)' 'MKLGWTEILLIAFVVLLLFGGKKIPELMRGLGRGVREFKDAKDNVKKELEETGSEKK' A
#
# COMPACT_ATOMS: atom_id res chain seq x y z
N MET A 1 -12.95 -28.06 -5.83
CA MET A 1 -12.29 -28.16 -4.50
C MET A 1 -11.87 -26.75 -4.14
N LYS A 2 -12.45 -26.17 -3.07
CA LYS A 2 -12.12 -24.81 -2.65
C LYS A 2 -10.74 -24.86 -2.00
N LEU A 3 -9.87 -23.90 -2.33
CA LEU A 3 -8.63 -23.70 -1.59
C LEU A 3 -9.00 -23.55 -0.11
N GLY A 4 -8.66 -24.56 0.68
CA GLY A 4 -8.87 -24.55 2.11
C GLY A 4 -7.83 -23.67 2.78
N TRP A 5 -8.09 -23.37 4.04
CA TRP A 5 -7.13 -22.67 4.91
C TRP A 5 -5.75 -23.35 4.91
N THR A 6 -5.72 -24.67 4.75
CA THR A 6 -4.49 -25.47 4.70
C THR A 6 -3.65 -25.19 3.45
N GLU A 7 -4.23 -25.17 2.24
CA GLU A 7 -3.47 -24.85 1.03
C GLU A 7 -2.92 -23.41 1.06
N ILE A 8 -3.71 -22.46 1.58
CA ILE A 8 -3.28 -21.06 1.70
C ILE A 8 -2.08 -20.94 2.65
N LEU A 9 -2.11 -21.64 3.80
CA LEU A 9 -1.00 -21.69 4.75
C LEU A 9 0.26 -22.28 4.12
N LEU A 10 0.12 -23.34 3.32
CA LEU A 10 1.24 -24.02 2.67
C LEU A 10 1.87 -23.12 1.59
N ILE A 11 1.05 -22.42 0.80
CA ILE A 11 1.53 -21.42 -0.16
C ILE A 11 2.24 -20.27 0.55
N ALA A 12 1.64 -19.73 1.62
CA ALA A 12 2.25 -18.67 2.41
C ALA A 12 3.60 -19.10 3.00
N PHE A 13 3.71 -20.36 3.45
CA PHE A 13 4.96 -20.92 3.97
C PHE A 13 6.04 -21.01 2.88
N VAL A 14 5.70 -21.49 1.67
CA VAL A 14 6.63 -21.52 0.54
C VAL A 14 7.09 -20.11 0.15
N VAL A 15 6.17 -19.15 0.06
CA VAL A 15 6.49 -17.74 -0.21
C VAL A 15 7.41 -17.18 0.88
N LEU A 16 7.16 -17.51 2.15
CA LEU A 16 7.97 -17.09 3.27
C LEU A 16 9.40 -17.66 3.20
N LEU A 17 9.57 -18.89 2.73
CA LEU A 17 10.89 -19.50 2.54
C LEU A 17 11.65 -18.85 1.37
N LEU A 18 10.96 -18.55 0.26
CA LEU A 18 11.59 -17.94 -0.93
C LEU A 18 11.99 -16.48 -0.69
N PHE A 19 11.10 -15.69 -0.08
CA PHE A 19 11.35 -14.26 0.15
C PHE A 19 11.96 -13.99 1.53
N GLY A 20 11.84 -14.90 2.48
CA GLY A 20 12.24 -14.69 3.87
C GLY A 20 11.20 -13.89 4.66
N GLY A 21 11.00 -14.24 5.93
CA GLY A 21 10.01 -13.58 6.80
C GLY A 21 10.24 -12.10 7.08
N LYS A 22 11.42 -11.57 6.74
CA LYS A 22 11.74 -10.14 6.88
C LYS A 22 11.42 -9.31 5.64
N LYS A 23 11.42 -9.88 4.43
CA LYS A 23 11.19 -9.09 3.20
C LYS A 23 9.73 -8.72 3.00
N ILE A 24 8.78 -9.60 3.33
CA ILE A 24 7.34 -9.32 3.26
C ILE A 24 6.97 -8.05 4.08
N PRO A 25 7.30 -7.95 5.39
CA PRO A 25 6.97 -6.77 6.18
C PRO A 25 7.76 -5.52 5.77
N GLU A 26 8.99 -5.69 5.26
CA GLU A 26 9.79 -4.58 4.72
C GLU A 26 9.16 -3.96 3.47
N LEU A 27 8.71 -4.81 2.53
CA LEU A 27 7.98 -4.40 1.32
C LEU A 27 6.64 -3.76 1.68
N MET A 28 5.89 -4.32 2.61
CA MET A 28 4.63 -3.72 3.10
C MET A 28 4.85 -2.34 3.73
N ARG A 29 5.92 -2.18 4.52
CA ARG A 29 6.30 -0.88 5.09
C ARG A 29 6.72 0.12 4.02
N GLY A 30 7.47 -0.32 3.01
CA GLY A 30 7.85 0.50 1.86
C GLY A 30 6.63 0.98 1.06
N LEU A 31 5.78 0.04 0.65
CA LEU A 31 4.54 0.32 -0.06
C LEU A 31 3.60 1.23 0.75
N GLY A 32 3.43 0.94 2.05
CA GLY A 32 2.58 1.73 2.94
C GLY A 32 3.04 3.18 3.08
N ARG A 33 4.35 3.42 3.16
CA ARG A 33 4.92 4.78 3.14
C ARG A 33 4.67 5.47 1.80
N GLY A 34 4.93 4.80 0.68
CA GLY A 34 4.70 5.36 -0.64
C GLY A 34 3.23 5.71 -0.90
N VAL A 35 2.30 4.84 -0.50
CA VAL A 35 0.85 5.10 -0.61
C VAL A 35 0.44 6.30 0.25
N ARG A 36 1.00 6.42 1.46
CA ARG A 36 0.72 7.54 2.35
C ARG A 36 1.22 8.86 1.76
N GLU A 37 2.48 8.91 1.33
CA GLU A 37 3.05 10.12 0.70
C GLU A 37 2.29 10.51 -0.57
N PHE A 38 1.90 9.53 -1.39
CA PHE A 38 1.09 9.79 -2.58
C PHE A 38 -0.27 10.38 -2.24
N LYS A 39 -0.93 9.87 -1.19
CA LYS A 39 -2.20 10.40 -0.72
C LYS A 39 -2.05 11.81 -0.14
N ASP A 40 -1.03 12.05 0.67
CA ASP A 40 -0.76 13.37 1.26
C ASP A 40 -0.45 14.42 0.17
N ALA A 41 0.32 14.05 -0.87
CA ALA A 41 0.58 14.92 -2.02
C ALA A 41 -0.72 15.25 -2.78
N LYS A 42 -1.57 14.24 -3.05
CA LYS A 42 -2.86 14.45 -3.71
C LYS A 42 -3.79 15.36 -2.90
N ASP A 43 -3.83 15.19 -1.57
CA ASP A 43 -4.68 15.97 -0.68
C ASP A 43 -4.22 17.45 -0.64
N ASN A 44 -2.90 17.72 -0.68
CA ASN A 44 -2.36 19.09 -0.79
C ASN A 44 -2.66 19.75 -2.13
N VAL A 45 -2.43 19.04 -3.25
CA VAL A 45 -2.75 19.55 -4.59
C VAL A 45 -4.24 19.89 -4.71
N LYS A 46 -5.12 19.05 -4.15
CA LYS A 46 -6.57 19.32 -4.14
C LYS A 46 -6.89 20.62 -3.39
N LYS A 47 -6.27 20.87 -2.24
CA LYS A 47 -6.47 22.11 -1.47
C LYS A 47 -5.98 23.35 -2.22
N GLU A 48 -4.80 23.30 -2.83
CA GLU A 48 -4.28 24.42 -3.63
C GLU A 48 -5.18 24.76 -4.82
N LEU A 49 -5.77 23.75 -5.46
CA LEU A 49 -6.73 23.95 -6.55
C LEU A 49 -8.05 24.57 -6.07
N GLU A 50 -8.54 24.19 -4.88
CA GLU A 50 -9.75 24.77 -4.27
C GLU A 50 -9.54 26.22 -3.80
N GLU A 51 -8.35 26.54 -3.28
CA GLU A 51 -7.96 27.89 -2.86
C GLU A 51 -7.79 28.83 -4.07
N THR A 52 -7.09 28.38 -5.12
CA THR A 52 -6.86 29.18 -6.35
C THR A 52 -8.15 29.40 -7.16
N GLY A 53 -9.10 28.46 -7.11
CA GLY A 53 -10.40 28.60 -7.78
C GLY A 53 -11.36 29.57 -7.10
N SER A 54 -11.17 29.83 -5.81
CA SER A 54 -12.04 30.69 -5.00
C SER A 54 -11.65 32.17 -5.04
N GLU A 55 -10.42 32.50 -5.44
CA GLU A 55 -9.92 33.88 -5.52
C GLU A 55 -10.20 34.58 -6.87
N LYS A 56 -10.78 33.85 -7.84
CA LYS A 56 -11.18 34.40 -9.15
C LYS A 56 -12.68 34.72 -9.30
N LYS A 57 -13.45 34.73 -8.21
CA LYS A 57 -14.90 35.02 -8.25
C LYS A 57 -15.26 36.31 -7.52
#